data_AF-A0A9J9EP63-F1
#
_entry.id   AF-A0A9J9EP63-F1
#
_cell.length_a   1.000
_cell.length_b   1.000
_cell.length_c   1.000
_cell.angle_alpha   90.00
_cell.angle_beta   90.00
_cell.angle_gamma   90.00
#
_symmetry.space_group_name_H-M   'P 1'
#
loop_
_entity.id
_entity.type
_entity.pdbx_description
1 polymer ?
#
loop_
_entity_poly.entity_id
_entity_poly.type
_entity_poly.pdbx_seq_one_letter_code
_entity_poly.pdbx_strand_id
1 'polypeptide(L)'
;MTPAFWYKKSEWIASNRGFIFKVAIISLLVGLSVGLISDYLNIQSKILILIAMIAGFTFFWACSFFIVWLWFRTPPTKANSKNMILKSGQVVGSSLEWFFAVFLGLWYTGLCLFTIAVPFSLIFS
;
A
#
# COMPACT_ATOMS: atom_id res chain seq x y z
N MET A 1 -4.59 -13.64 -14.85
CA MET A 1 -5.01 -12.23 -15.02
C MET A 1 -4.64 -11.38 -13.80
N THR A 2 -4.83 -11.86 -12.58
CA THR A 2 -4.55 -11.11 -11.33
C THR A 2 -3.06 -10.73 -11.11
N PRO A 3 -2.07 -11.62 -11.30
CA PRO A 3 -0.65 -11.22 -11.15
C PRO A 3 -0.16 -10.24 -12.23
N ALA A 4 -0.71 -10.34 -13.45
CA ALA A 4 -0.37 -9.44 -14.55
C ALA A 4 -0.87 -8.00 -14.32
N PHE A 5 -2.03 -7.85 -13.67
CA PHE A 5 -2.51 -6.55 -13.22
C PHE A 5 -1.54 -5.91 -12.23
N TRP A 6 -1.12 -6.65 -11.21
CA TRP A 6 -0.18 -6.17 -10.20
C TRP A 6 1.21 -5.89 -10.78
N TYR A 7 1.69 -6.69 -11.74
CA TYR A 7 2.91 -6.42 -12.49
C TYR A 7 2.83 -5.06 -13.20
N LYS A 8 1.78 -4.79 -13.98
CA LYS A 8 1.59 -3.50 -14.66
C LYS A 8 1.52 -2.33 -13.66
N LYS A 9 0.90 -2.54 -12.49
CA LYS A 9 0.90 -1.54 -11.42
C LYS A 9 2.27 -1.35 -10.81
N SER A 10 3.07 -2.40 -10.64
CA SER A 10 4.44 -2.31 -10.16
C SER A 10 5.34 -1.49 -11.10
N GLU A 11 5.14 -1.59 -12.43
CA GLU A 11 5.88 -0.80 -13.41
C GLU A 11 5.57 0.70 -13.27
N TRP A 12 4.29 1.04 -13.10
CA TRP A 12 3.88 2.41 -12.82
C TRP A 12 4.44 2.92 -11.49
N ILE A 13 4.47 2.07 -10.46
CA ILE A 13 5.07 2.44 -9.17
C ILE A 13 6.58 2.65 -9.33
N ALA A 14 7.26 1.81 -10.13
CA ALA A 14 8.69 1.93 -10.37
C ALA A 14 9.05 3.25 -11.05
N SER A 15 8.25 3.71 -12.01
CA SER A 15 8.46 5.00 -12.69
C SER A 15 8.16 6.21 -11.79
N ASN A 16 7.29 6.04 -10.78
CA ASN A 16 6.89 7.11 -9.85
C ASN A 16 7.49 6.98 -8.45
N ARG A 17 8.42 6.03 -8.22
CA ARG A 17 8.92 5.67 -6.88
C ARG A 17 9.47 6.86 -6.09
N GLY A 18 10.17 7.79 -6.77
CA GLY A 18 10.73 8.97 -6.14
C GLY A 18 9.65 9.93 -5.64
N PHE A 19 8.55 10.07 -6.38
CA PHE A 19 7.40 10.85 -5.96
C PHE A 19 6.67 10.17 -4.80
N ILE A 20 6.41 8.86 -4.89
CA ILE A 20 5.74 8.09 -3.83
C ILE A 20 6.54 8.14 -2.53
N PHE A 21 7.87 8.00 -2.60
CA PHE A 21 8.76 8.12 -1.45
C PHE A 21 8.71 9.51 -0.81
N LYS A 22 8.73 10.57 -1.62
CA LYS A 22 8.59 11.95 -1.12
C LYS A 22 7.24 12.15 -0.43
N VAL A 23 6.15 11.67 -1.03
CA VAL A 23 4.81 11.73 -0.44
C VAL A 23 4.80 11.01 0.91
N ALA A 24 5.37 9.81 1.00
CA ALA A 24 5.47 9.09 2.28
C ALA A 24 6.19 9.91 3.35
N ILE A 25 7.37 10.47 3.04
CA ILE A 25 8.13 11.29 4.00
C ILE A 25 7.33 12.52 4.42
N ILE A 26 6.75 13.25 3.47
CA ILE A 26 5.98 14.46 3.76
C ILE A 26 4.78 14.12 4.65
N SER A 27 4.04 13.06 4.32
CA SER A 27 2.90 12.60 5.13
C SER A 27 3.32 12.20 6.54
N LEU A 28 4.45 11.52 6.70
CA LEU A 28 5.00 11.19 8.02
C LEU A 28 5.34 12.46 8.83
N LEU A 29 6.03 13.42 8.20
CA LEU A 29 6.42 14.68 8.86
C LEU A 29 5.20 15.51 9.26
N VAL A 30 4.16 15.56 8.41
CA VAL A 30 2.91 16.25 8.72
C VAL A 30 2.21 15.58 9.91
N GLY A 31 2.06 14.25 9.88
CA GLY A 31 1.43 13.51 10.98
C GLY A 31 2.15 13.70 12.31
N LEU A 32 3.48 13.62 12.32
CA LEU A 32 4.30 13.85 13.51
C LEU A 32 4.20 15.29 14.01
N SER A 33 4.29 16.27 13.11
CA SER A 33 4.17 17.70 13.47
C SER A 33 2.82 17.99 14.11
N VAL A 34 1.73 17.44 13.56
CA VAL A 34 0.39 17.63 14.10
C VAL A 34 0.25 17.00 15.49
N GLY A 35 0.80 15.80 15.69
CA GLY A 35 0.81 15.15 17.00
C GLY A 35 1.59 15.95 18.06
N LEU A 36 2.79 16.41 17.71
CA LEU A 36 3.63 17.23 18.59
C LEU A 36 2.97 18.57 18.94
N ILE A 37 2.34 19.25 17.97
CA ILE A 37 1.63 20.52 18.20
C ILE A 37 0.43 20.31 19.11
N SER A 38 -0.35 19.24 18.88
CA SER A 38 -1.53 18.92 19.68
C SER A 38 -1.16 18.66 21.15
N ASP A 39 -0.07 17.91 21.38
CA ASP A 39 0.45 17.62 22.71
C ASP A 39 1.05 18.86 23.39
N TYR A 40 1.89 19.61 22.68
CA TYR A 40 2.55 20.81 23.21
C TYR A 40 1.56 21.92 23.60
N LEU A 41 0.53 22.15 22.78
CA LEU A 41 -0.48 23.17 23.04
C LEU A 41 -1.67 22.65 23.86
N ASN A 42 -1.72 21.35 24.16
CA ASN A 42 -2.86 20.67 24.77
C ASN A 42 -4.19 20.97 24.03
N ILE A 43 -4.14 20.99 22.69
CA ILE A 43 -5.30 21.28 21.82
C ILE A 43 -5.81 19.98 21.22
N GLN A 44 -7.03 19.58 21.61
CA GLN A 44 -7.76 18.48 21.01
C GLN A 44 -8.80 18.99 20.00
N SER A 45 -8.33 19.46 18.85
CA SER A 45 -9.21 19.90 17.77
C SER A 45 -9.56 18.74 16.84
N LYS A 46 -10.86 18.57 16.54
CA LYS A 46 -11.35 17.61 15.52
C LYS A 46 -10.64 17.81 14.16
N ILE A 47 -10.26 19.05 13.83
CA ILE A 47 -9.56 19.40 12.59
C ILE A 47 -8.11 18.88 12.61
N LEU A 48 -7.39 19.03 13.73
CA LEU A 48 -6.02 18.49 13.87
C LEU A 48 -6.03 16.96 13.76
N ILE A 49 -6.98 16.29 14.41
CA ILE A 49 -7.17 14.84 14.31
C ILE A 49 -7.41 14.43 12.85
N LEU A 50 -8.28 15.14 12.13
CA LEU A 50 -8.56 14.85 10.72
C LEU A 50 -7.30 15.00 9.84
N ILE A 51 -6.49 16.04 10.04
CA ILE A 51 -5.24 16.24 9.29
C ILE A 51 -4.25 15.11 9.60
N ALA A 52 -4.07 14.75 10.87
CA ALA A 52 -3.20 13.64 11.27
C ALA A 52 -3.65 12.32 10.63
N MET A 53 -4.95 12.08 10.54
CA MET A 53 -5.50 10.89 9.90
C MET A 53 -5.26 10.87 8.39
N ILE A 54 -5.54 11.97 7.69
CA ILE A 54 -5.27 12.07 6.24
C ILE A 54 -3.79 11.83 5.96
N ALA A 55 -2.91 12.41 6.77
CA ALA A 55 -1.47 12.18 6.69
C ALA A 55 -1.12 10.71 6.95
N GLY A 56 -1.67 10.10 7.99
CA GLY A 56 -1.49 8.68 8.31
C GLY A 56 -1.93 7.76 7.18
N PHE A 57 -3.13 7.97 6.62
CA PHE A 57 -3.61 7.21 5.48
C PHE A 57 -2.72 7.37 4.26
N THR A 58 -2.35 8.61 3.92
CA THR A 58 -1.49 8.88 2.77
C THR A 58 -0.13 8.19 2.91
N PHE A 59 0.46 8.21 4.10
CA PHE A 59 1.68 7.46 4.42
C PHE A 59 1.47 5.95 4.23
N PHE A 60 0.40 5.40 4.77
CA PHE A 60 0.12 3.97 4.72
C PHE A 60 -0.14 3.48 3.28
N TRP A 61 -0.86 4.25 2.47
CA TRP A 61 -1.05 4.02 1.04
C TRP A 61 0.27 4.03 0.28
N ALA A 62 1.12 5.04 0.54
CA ALA A 62 2.43 5.15 -0.10
C ALA A 62 3.34 3.95 0.25
N CYS A 63 3.39 3.53 1.52
CA CYS A 63 4.09 2.33 1.96
C CYS A 63 3.53 1.06 1.30
N SER A 64 2.20 0.93 1.19
CA SER A 64 1.57 -0.23 0.56
C SER A 64 1.96 -0.38 -0.92
N PHE A 65 2.15 0.73 -1.64
CA PHE A 65 2.62 0.66 -3.04
C PHE A 65 4.03 0.05 -3.15
N PHE A 66 4.92 0.24 -2.17
CA PHE A 66 6.22 -0.42 -2.18
C PHE A 66 6.11 -1.94 -2.05
N ILE A 67 5.09 -2.46 -1.36
CA ILE A 67 4.83 -3.91 -1.27
C ILE A 67 4.49 -4.47 -2.66
N VAL A 68 3.61 -3.79 -3.40
CA VAL A 68 3.26 -4.17 -4.79
C VAL A 68 4.50 -4.16 -5.68
N TRP A 69 5.32 -3.10 -5.56
CA TRP A 69 6.54 -3.00 -6.36
C TRP A 69 7.55 -4.11 -6.03
N LEU A 70 7.83 -4.36 -4.75
CA LEU A 70 8.78 -5.38 -4.32
C LEU A 70 8.35 -6.78 -4.77
N TRP A 71 7.06 -7.11 -4.65
CA TRP A 71 6.55 -8.45 -4.90
C TRP A 71 6.30 -8.73 -6.39
N PHE A 72 5.85 -7.74 -7.16
CA PHE A 72 5.47 -7.92 -8.57
C PHE A 72 6.43 -7.24 -9.56
N ARG A 73 7.65 -6.86 -9.15
CA ARG A 73 8.67 -6.27 -10.06
C ARG A 73 9.06 -7.17 -11.23
N THR A 74 8.95 -8.49 -11.05
CA THR A 74 9.31 -9.48 -12.07
C THR A 74 8.06 -9.90 -12.83
N PRO A 75 8.14 -10.04 -14.17
CA PRO A 75 7.02 -10.50 -14.96
C PRO A 75 6.61 -11.91 -14.53
N PRO A 76 5.31 -12.24 -14.55
CA PRO A 76 4.83 -13.56 -14.15
C PRO A 76 5.49 -14.64 -15.01
N THR A 77 6.15 -15.58 -14.35
CA THR A 77 6.96 -16.61 -15.02
C THR A 77 6.05 -17.57 -15.79
N LYS A 78 6.21 -17.68 -17.11
CA LYS A 78 5.53 -18.75 -17.88
C LYS A 78 6.28 -20.06 -17.65
N ALA A 79 5.61 -21.06 -17.10
CA ALA A 79 6.21 -22.37 -16.85
C ALA A 79 6.57 -23.06 -18.17
N ASN A 80 7.84 -22.98 -18.57
CA ASN A 80 8.33 -23.55 -19.83
C ASN A 80 9.51 -24.52 -19.63
N SER A 81 9.77 -24.95 -18.39
CA SER A 81 10.88 -25.85 -18.08
C SER A 81 10.54 -27.30 -18.43
N LYS A 82 11.46 -27.96 -19.16
CA LYS A 82 11.44 -29.42 -19.40
C LYS A 82 11.84 -30.22 -18.15
N ASN A 83 12.54 -29.60 -17.19
CA ASN A 83 12.97 -30.25 -15.96
C ASN A 83 11.84 -30.29 -14.92
N MET A 84 11.49 -31.47 -14.43
CA MET A 84 10.35 -31.70 -13.54
C MET A 84 10.46 -30.94 -12.19
N ILE A 85 11.67 -30.86 -11.62
CA ILE A 85 11.95 -30.13 -10.37
C ILE A 85 11.81 -28.60 -10.56
N LEU A 86 12.30 -28.08 -11.70
CA LEU A 86 12.13 -26.67 -12.05
C LEU A 86 10.66 -26.35 -12.36
N LYS A 87 9.94 -27.28 -12.98
CA LYS A 87 8.52 -27.15 -13.27
C LYS A 87 7.68 -27.10 -11.99
N SER A 88 7.96 -27.96 -11.01
CA SER A 88 7.26 -27.91 -9.71
C SER A 88 7.57 -26.62 -8.94
N GLY A 89 8.84 -26.17 -8.92
CA GLY A 89 9.22 -24.88 -8.34
C GLY A 89 8.49 -23.69 -9.00
N GLN A 90 8.36 -23.70 -10.33
CA GLN A 90 7.60 -22.68 -11.07
C GLN A 90 6.10 -22.69 -10.74
N VAL A 91 5.49 -23.87 -10.56
CA VAL A 91 4.07 -24.00 -10.18
C VAL A 91 3.82 -23.49 -8.75
N VAL A 92 4.70 -23.82 -7.80
CA VAL A 92 4.60 -23.32 -6.42
C VAL A 92 4.79 -21.80 -6.38
N GLY A 93 5.79 -21.27 -7.07
CA GLY A 93 6.02 -19.83 -7.19
C GLY A 93 4.82 -19.10 -7.79
N SER A 94 4.25 -19.61 -8.88
CA SER A 94 3.07 -19.03 -9.52
C SER A 94 1.82 -19.07 -8.62
N SER A 95 1.67 -20.12 -7.81
CA SER A 95 0.57 -20.23 -6.84
C SER A 95 0.72 -19.21 -5.71
N LEU A 96 1.93 -19.01 -5.20
CA LEU A 96 2.25 -17.98 -4.20
C LEU A 96 2.00 -16.57 -4.73
N GLU A 97 2.43 -16.27 -5.95
CA GLU A 97 2.13 -14.98 -6.62
C GLU A 97 0.63 -14.72 -6.70
N TRP A 98 -0.17 -15.75 -7.00
CA TRP A 98 -1.62 -15.66 -7.05
C TRP A 98 -2.25 -15.42 -5.68
N PHE A 99 -1.81 -16.15 -4.67
CA PHE A 99 -2.28 -15.97 -3.29
C PHE A 99 -1.99 -14.54 -2.79
N PHE A 100 -0.76 -14.06 -2.99
CA PHE A 100 -0.38 -12.69 -2.65
C PHE A 100 -1.18 -11.65 -3.44
N ALA A 101 -1.44 -11.89 -4.72
CA ALA A 101 -2.24 -10.99 -5.55
C ALA A 101 -3.69 -10.84 -5.04
N VAL A 102 -4.29 -11.93 -4.55
CA VAL A 102 -5.64 -11.91 -3.95
C VAL A 102 -5.62 -11.23 -2.60
N PHE A 103 -4.64 -11.56 -1.75
CA PHE A 103 -4.49 -10.96 -0.43
C PHE A 103 -4.27 -9.43 -0.51
N LEU A 104 -3.43 -8.98 -1.45
CA LEU A 104 -3.26 -7.56 -1.73
C LEU A 104 -4.55 -6.89 -2.21
N GLY A 105 -5.35 -7.58 -3.03
CA GLY A 105 -6.68 -7.09 -3.42
C GLY A 105 -7.55 -6.82 -2.20
N LEU A 106 -7.67 -7.79 -1.30
CA LEU A 106 -8.44 -7.66 -0.06
C LEU A 106 -7.90 -6.54 0.84
N TRP A 107 -6.57 -6.44 0.96
CA TRP A 107 -5.90 -5.38 1.70
C TRP A 107 -6.28 -3.99 1.20
N TYR A 108 -6.22 -3.77 -0.13
CA TYR A 108 -6.59 -2.48 -0.72
C TYR A 108 -8.08 -2.18 -0.61
N THR A 109 -8.95 -3.19 -0.71
CA THR A 109 -10.38 -3.01 -0.44
C THR A 109 -10.61 -2.57 1.00
N GLY A 110 -9.94 -3.21 1.97
CA GLY A 110 -9.99 -2.83 3.38
C GLY A 110 -9.47 -1.41 3.61
N LEU A 111 -8.37 -1.02 2.97
CA LEU A 111 -7.83 0.35 3.04
C LEU A 111 -8.80 1.38 2.49
N CYS A 112 -9.47 1.11 1.37
CA CYS A 112 -10.50 2.01 0.84
C CYS A 112 -11.65 2.20 1.84
N LEU A 113 -12.17 1.11 2.40
CA LEU A 113 -13.24 1.17 3.39
C LEU A 113 -12.81 1.93 4.64
N PHE A 114 -11.59 1.69 5.14
CA PHE A 114 -11.06 2.36 6.32
C PHE A 114 -10.84 3.87 6.08
N THR A 115 -10.30 4.24 4.91
CA THR A 115 -10.08 5.63 4.52
C THR A 115 -11.38 6.43 4.44
N ILE A 116 -12.50 5.78 4.12
CA ILE A 116 -13.83 6.41 4.02
C ILE A 116 -14.57 6.38 5.37
N ALA A 117 -14.59 5.23 6.03
CA ALA A 117 -15.41 5.00 7.22
C ALA A 117 -14.92 5.78 8.44
N VAL A 118 -13.60 5.92 8.60
CA VAL A 118 -13.01 6.54 9.80
C VAL A 118 -13.20 8.07 9.83
N PRO A 119 -12.98 8.82 8.74
CA PRO A 119 -13.33 10.25 8.72
C PRO A 119 -14.84 10.46 8.87
N PHE A 120 -15.65 9.60 8.25
CA PHE A 120 -17.11 9.68 8.36
C PHE A 120 -17.58 9.52 9.81
N SER A 121 -17.08 8.52 10.53
CA SER A 121 -17.46 8.32 11.94
C SER A 121 -17.06 9.51 12.83
N LEU A 122 -15.91 10.15 12.58
CA LEU A 122 -15.46 11.31 13.35
C LEU A 122 -16.22 12.61 13.05
N ILE A 123 -16.65 12.81 11.81
CA ILE A 123 -17.40 14.01 11.41
C ILE A 123 -18.83 13.95 11.96
N PHE A 124 -19.43 12.75 11.99
CA PHE A 124 -20.82 12.55 12.37
C PHE A 124 -21.03 11.95 13.78
N SER A 125 -19.97 11.85 14.59
CA SER A 125 -20.03 11.60 16.05
C SER A 125 -19.93 12.90 16.86
#